data_AF-A0A3D3S8H1-F1
#
_entry.id   AF-A0A3D3S8H1-F1
#
_cell.length_a   1.000
_cell.length_b   1.000
_cell.length_c   1.000
_cell.angle_alpha   90.00
_cell.angle_beta   90.00
_cell.angle_gamma   90.00
#
_symmetry.space_group_name_H-M   'P 1'
#
loop_
_entity.id
_entity.type
_entity.pdbx_description
1 polymer ?
#
loop_
_entity_poly.entity_id
_entity_poly.type
_entity_poly.pdbx_seq_one_letter_code
_entity_poly.pdbx_strand_id
1 'polypeptide(L)'
;MSKAIDELKHEHEAILFSLGILEKLAGAARSGEKWERKDSRELVGFLKEFADTCHHGKEEGILFPAMEKAGVQGEGGPIGAMLQEHALGRERIRGMNAALEGSRDREAFEREAFAREATGYIELLRQHIEKENTILFPMGEKVLSPEILEGLYTGFEEHEERVMGHGRHEELHAMLAEFEKRYLS
;
A
#
# COMPACT_ATOMS: atom_id res chain seq x y z
N MET A 1 6.25 21.49 1.98
CA MET A 1 5.99 20.53 0.90
C MET A 1 4.57 20.82 0.43
N SER A 2 4.19 20.43 -0.79
CA SER A 2 2.85 20.68 -1.30
C SER A 2 1.84 19.77 -0.61
N LYS A 3 0.57 20.19 -0.54
CA LYS A 3 -0.49 19.39 0.07
C LYS A 3 -0.63 18.01 -0.58
N ALA A 4 -0.53 17.95 -1.90
CA ALA A 4 -0.61 16.68 -2.65
C ALA A 4 0.46 15.67 -2.19
N ILE A 5 1.71 16.11 -2.08
CA ILE A 5 2.80 15.23 -1.66
C ILE A 5 2.74 14.93 -0.16
N ASP A 6 2.35 15.91 0.66
CA ASP A 6 2.15 15.69 2.09
C ASP A 6 1.04 14.67 2.38
N GLU A 7 -0.05 14.67 1.59
CA GLU A 7 -1.13 13.69 1.67
C GLU A 7 -0.63 12.27 1.43
N LEU A 8 0.06 12.01 0.31
CA LEU A 8 0.61 10.70 -0.01
C LEU A 8 1.61 10.22 1.05
N LYS A 9 2.41 11.14 1.60
CA LYS A 9 3.32 10.83 2.71
C LYS A 9 2.58 10.47 3.99
N HIS A 10 1.44 11.10 4.27
CA HIS A 10 0.63 10.75 5.42
C HIS A 10 0.02 9.35 5.25
N GLU A 11 -0.47 9.01 4.06
CA GLU A 11 -0.94 7.66 3.74
C GLU A 11 0.15 6.60 3.92
N HIS A 12 1.40 6.92 3.58
CA HIS A 12 2.54 6.03 3.84
C HIS A 12 2.70 5.67 5.32
N GLU A 13 2.35 6.55 6.26
CA GLU A 13 2.43 6.25 7.69
C GLU A 13 1.45 5.13 8.07
N ALA A 14 0.22 5.19 7.56
CA ALA A 14 -0.79 4.15 7.75
C ALA A 14 -0.38 2.82 7.08
N ILE A 15 0.19 2.89 5.87
CA ILE A 15 0.69 1.70 5.17
C ILE A 15 1.83 1.06 5.95
N LEU A 16 2.87 1.82 6.35
CA LEU A 16 4.00 1.31 7.12
C LEU A 16 3.57 0.71 8.47
N PHE A 17 2.60 1.33 9.13
CA PHE A 17 2.00 0.80 10.35
C PHE A 17 1.35 -0.57 10.11
N SER A 18 0.52 -0.69 9.06
CA SER A 18 -0.12 -1.94 8.68
C SER A 18 0.89 -3.05 8.33
N LEU A 19 2.04 -2.71 7.74
CA LEU A 19 3.13 -3.66 7.47
C LEU A 19 3.73 -4.23 8.77
N GLY A 20 3.81 -3.44 9.84
CA GLY A 20 4.25 -3.92 11.15
C GLY A 20 3.31 -4.96 11.75
N ILE A 21 2.00 -4.81 11.55
CA ILE A 21 1.01 -5.82 11.96
C ILE A 21 1.12 -7.07 11.08
N LEU A 22 1.28 -6.89 9.76
CA LEU A 22 1.47 -7.99 8.82
C LEU A 22 2.72 -8.82 9.16
N GLU A 23 3.79 -8.17 9.62
CA GLU A 23 5.02 -8.82 10.09
C GLU A 23 4.76 -9.78 11.26
N LYS A 24 3.94 -9.36 12.23
CA LYS A 24 3.52 -10.21 13.36
C LYS A 24 2.69 -11.40 12.90
N LEU A 25 1.73 -11.18 12.01
CA LEU A 25 0.88 -12.24 11.44
C LEU A 25 1.71 -13.26 10.64
N ALA A 26 2.66 -12.79 9.82
CA ALA A 26 3.58 -13.65 9.08
C ALA A 26 4.52 -14.43 10.02
N GLY A 27 4.96 -13.80 11.11
CA GLY A 27 5.70 -14.44 12.19
C GLY A 27 4.93 -15.59 12.82
N ALA A 28 3.68 -15.35 13.25
CA ALA A 28 2.81 -16.35 13.85
C ALA A 28 2.49 -17.51 12.88
N ALA A 29 2.33 -17.21 11.59
CA ALA A 29 2.17 -18.23 10.56
C ALA A 29 3.41 -19.15 10.49
N ARG A 30 4.63 -18.60 10.51
CA ARG A 30 5.90 -19.35 10.48
C ARG A 30 6.21 -20.15 11.74
N SER A 31 6.01 -19.58 12.91
CA SER A 31 6.45 -20.19 14.17
C SER A 31 5.53 -21.30 14.68
N GLY A 32 4.39 -21.53 14.01
CA GLY A 32 3.38 -22.49 14.46
C GLY A 32 2.53 -21.95 15.62
N GLU A 33 2.72 -20.69 16.01
CA GLU A 33 1.86 -19.98 16.95
C GLU A 33 0.43 -19.84 16.40
N LYS A 34 -0.49 -19.38 17.25
CA LYS A 34 -1.87 -19.13 16.87
C LYS A 34 -1.92 -18.10 15.73
N TRP A 35 -2.24 -18.57 14.53
CA TRP A 35 -2.34 -17.73 13.35
C TRP A 35 -3.80 -17.32 13.12
N GLU A 36 -4.08 -16.04 13.38
CA GLU A 36 -5.42 -15.47 13.20
C GLU A 36 -5.70 -15.23 11.72
N ARG A 37 -6.25 -16.25 11.04
CA ARG A 37 -6.62 -16.17 9.62
C ARG A 37 -7.64 -15.08 9.31
N LYS A 38 -8.57 -14.83 10.24
CA LYS A 38 -9.56 -13.77 10.10
C LYS A 38 -8.87 -12.41 10.01
N ASP A 39 -8.01 -12.12 10.99
CA ASP A 39 -7.24 -10.88 11.05
C ASP A 39 -6.29 -10.74 9.85
N SER A 40 -5.68 -11.85 9.41
CA SER A 40 -4.86 -11.87 8.20
C SER A 40 -5.67 -11.50 6.94
N ARG A 41 -6.89 -12.03 6.80
CA ARG A 41 -7.78 -11.70 5.68
C ARG A 41 -8.23 -10.25 5.72
N GLU A 42 -8.62 -9.77 6.90
CA GLU A 42 -9.00 -8.38 7.12
C GLU A 42 -7.83 -7.45 6.75
N LEU A 43 -6.63 -7.65 7.29
CA LEU A 43 -5.48 -6.80 7.01
C LEU A 43 -5.03 -6.83 5.53
N VAL A 44 -5.06 -8.01 4.88
CA VAL A 44 -4.78 -8.11 3.44
C VAL A 44 -5.84 -7.38 2.61
N GLY A 45 -7.10 -7.40 3.06
CA GLY A 45 -8.18 -6.60 2.49
C GLY A 45 -7.90 -5.10 2.61
N PHE A 46 -7.50 -4.63 3.79
CA PHE A 46 -7.08 -3.24 4.00
C PHE A 46 -5.93 -2.85 3.08
N LEU A 47 -4.87 -3.65 2.98
CA LEU A 47 -3.73 -3.35 2.12
C LEU A 47 -4.12 -3.25 0.64
N LYS A 48 -5.00 -4.14 0.17
CA LYS A 48 -5.53 -4.08 -1.20
C LYS A 48 -6.35 -2.81 -1.44
N GLU A 49 -7.12 -2.39 -0.45
CA GLU A 49 -8.03 -1.25 -0.60
C GLU A 49 -7.31 0.08 -0.39
N PHE A 50 -6.63 0.25 0.74
CA PHE A 50 -5.92 1.48 1.10
C PHE A 50 -4.62 1.67 0.32
N ALA A 51 -3.69 0.70 0.36
CA ALA A 51 -2.38 0.89 -0.29
C ALA A 51 -2.48 0.85 -1.82
N ASP A 52 -3.28 -0.07 -2.38
CA ASP A 52 -3.36 -0.23 -3.85
C ASP A 52 -4.49 0.60 -4.47
N THR A 53 -5.74 0.43 -4.04
CA THR A 53 -6.88 1.10 -4.71
C THR A 53 -6.92 2.61 -4.44
N CYS A 54 -6.66 3.03 -3.19
CA CYS A 54 -6.59 4.44 -2.83
C CYS A 54 -5.26 5.06 -3.24
N HIS A 55 -4.18 4.68 -2.55
CA HIS A 55 -2.89 5.35 -2.62
C HIS A 55 -2.21 5.16 -3.99
N HIS A 56 -1.87 3.93 -4.40
CA HIS A 56 -1.31 3.73 -5.75
C HIS A 56 -2.28 4.19 -6.86
N GLY A 57 -3.59 4.15 -6.62
CA GLY A 57 -4.59 4.68 -7.56
C GLY A 57 -4.41 6.18 -7.85
N LYS A 58 -4.15 6.99 -6.81
CA LYS A 58 -3.79 8.41 -6.95
C LYS A 58 -2.50 8.59 -7.72
N GLU A 59 -1.52 7.73 -7.47
CA GLU A 59 -0.21 7.82 -8.12
C GLU A 59 -0.27 7.44 -9.59
N GLU A 60 -0.74 6.24 -9.90
CA GLU A 60 -0.86 5.70 -11.26
C GLU A 60 -1.83 6.52 -12.11
N GLY A 61 -2.93 7.00 -11.52
CA GLY A 61 -3.99 7.71 -12.23
C GLY A 61 -3.77 9.21 -12.39
N ILE A 62 -2.98 9.84 -11.53
CA ILE A 62 -2.96 11.31 -11.39
C ILE A 62 -1.53 11.86 -11.26
N LEU A 63 -0.76 11.44 -10.25
CA LEU A 63 0.60 11.99 -10.02
C LEU A 63 1.57 11.60 -11.14
N PHE A 64 1.70 10.31 -11.45
CA PHE A 64 2.66 9.82 -12.44
C PHE A 64 2.39 10.39 -13.84
N PRO A 65 1.14 10.43 -14.34
CA PRO A 65 0.84 11.10 -15.61
C PRO A 65 1.24 12.58 -15.64
N ALA A 66 1.05 13.31 -14.52
CA ALA A 66 1.46 14.70 -14.43
C ALA A 66 2.98 14.86 -14.45
N MET A 67 3.71 13.99 -13.74
CA MET A 67 5.18 13.96 -13.74
C MET A 67 5.75 13.58 -15.12
N GLU A 68 5.16 12.61 -15.82
CA GLU A 68 5.55 12.25 -17.19
C GLU A 68 5.37 13.42 -18.16
N LYS A 69 4.23 14.12 -18.07
CA LYS A 69 3.97 15.32 -18.87
C LYS A 69 4.97 16.45 -18.58
N ALA A 70 5.50 16.51 -17.37
CA ALA A 70 6.57 17.42 -16.96
C ALA A 70 7.99 16.94 -17.33
N GLY A 71 8.11 15.80 -18.02
CA GLY A 71 9.37 15.29 -18.56
C GLY A 71 10.10 14.26 -17.70
N VAL A 72 9.46 13.75 -16.63
CA VAL A 72 9.99 12.59 -15.89
C VAL A 72 9.83 11.34 -16.74
N GLN A 73 10.89 10.53 -16.84
CA GLN A 73 10.88 9.36 -17.69
C GLN A 73 9.96 8.26 -17.12
N GLY A 74 9.02 7.80 -17.95
CA GLY A 74 8.16 6.64 -17.74
C GLY A 74 8.91 5.31 -17.88
N GLU A 75 8.75 4.64 -19.03
CA GLU A 75 9.39 3.35 -19.32
C GLU A 75 10.92 3.43 -19.21
N GLY A 76 11.52 2.48 -18.49
CA GLY A 76 12.95 2.45 -18.19
C GLY A 76 13.43 3.57 -17.25
N GLY A 77 12.52 4.40 -16.74
CA GLY A 77 12.77 5.49 -15.81
C GLY A 77 12.20 5.23 -14.41
N PRO A 78 12.25 6.24 -13.52
CA PRO A 78 11.80 6.10 -12.13
C PRO A 78 10.31 5.74 -12.02
N ILE A 79 9.44 6.31 -12.86
CA ILE A 79 8.00 6.01 -12.85
C ILE A 79 7.75 4.56 -13.29
N GLY A 80 8.42 4.11 -14.36
CA GLY A 80 8.32 2.72 -14.81
C GLY A 80 8.77 1.71 -13.74
N ALA A 81 9.78 2.05 -12.94
CA ALA A 81 10.20 1.21 -11.82
C ALA A 81 9.12 1.12 -10.72
N MET A 82 8.47 2.24 -10.37
CA MET A 82 7.39 2.22 -9.36
C MET A 82 6.20 1.39 -9.84
N LEU A 83 5.78 1.55 -11.10
CA LEU A 83 4.68 0.78 -11.69
C LEU A 83 4.94 -0.74 -11.68
N GLN A 84 6.19 -1.15 -11.93
CA GLN A 84 6.58 -2.56 -11.82
C GLN A 84 6.46 -3.07 -10.39
N GLU A 85 6.82 -2.25 -9.41
CA GLU A 85 6.70 -2.61 -7.99
C GLU A 85 5.26 -2.65 -7.52
N HIS A 86 4.38 -1.76 -7.98
CA HIS A 86 2.94 -1.86 -7.72
C HIS A 86 2.38 -3.18 -8.26
N ALA A 87 2.79 -3.57 -9.48
CA ALA A 87 2.38 -4.84 -10.07
C ALA A 87 2.85 -6.06 -9.24
N LEU A 88 4.11 -6.04 -8.78
CA LEU A 88 4.63 -7.07 -7.87
C LEU A 88 3.90 -7.07 -6.52
N GLY A 89 3.57 -5.90 -5.96
CA GLY A 89 2.79 -5.77 -4.74
C GLY A 89 1.42 -6.44 -4.88
N ARG A 90 0.73 -6.18 -5.99
CA ARG A 90 -0.54 -6.83 -6.34
C ARG A 90 -0.41 -8.36 -6.49
N GLU A 91 0.71 -8.86 -7.01
CA GLU A 91 1.00 -10.29 -7.06
C GLU A 91 1.12 -10.91 -5.67
N ARG A 92 1.85 -10.27 -4.74
CA ARG A 92 1.99 -10.74 -3.36
C ARG A 92 0.65 -10.74 -2.62
N ILE A 93 -0.17 -9.71 -2.83
CA ILE A 93 -1.54 -9.65 -2.28
C ILE A 93 -2.40 -10.82 -2.79
N ARG A 94 -2.31 -11.15 -4.08
CA ARG A 94 -2.99 -12.34 -4.63
C ARG A 94 -2.48 -13.64 -3.99
N GLY A 95 -1.18 -13.76 -3.81
CA GLY A 95 -0.56 -14.93 -3.17
C GLY A 95 -0.99 -15.10 -1.70
N MET A 96 -1.05 -14.02 -0.92
CA MET A 96 -1.56 -14.05 0.45
C MET A 96 -3.03 -14.47 0.51
N ASN A 97 -3.88 -13.94 -0.39
CA ASN A 97 -5.28 -14.33 -0.45
C ASN A 97 -5.46 -15.81 -0.81
N ALA A 98 -4.70 -16.32 -1.78
CA ALA A 98 -4.73 -17.74 -2.14
C ALA A 98 -4.35 -18.65 -0.96
N ALA A 99 -3.37 -18.25 -0.14
CA ALA A 99 -3.01 -18.98 1.07
C ALA A 99 -4.11 -18.95 2.15
N LEU A 100 -4.92 -17.89 2.18
CA LEU A 100 -6.04 -17.71 3.14
C LEU A 100 -7.36 -18.37 2.70
N GLU A 101 -7.48 -18.77 1.44
CA GLU A 101 -8.63 -19.49 0.87
C GLU A 101 -8.59 -21.01 1.11
N GLY A 102 -7.43 -21.52 1.52
CA GLY A 102 -7.21 -22.94 1.71
C GLY A 102 -7.99 -23.58 2.87
N SER A 103 -7.77 -24.89 3.05
CA SER A 103 -8.52 -25.76 3.97
C SER A 103 -7.60 -26.27 5.09
N ARG A 104 -8.18 -26.61 6.26
CA ARG A 104 -7.39 -27.07 7.43
C ARG A 104 -6.50 -28.29 7.14
N ASP A 105 -6.80 -29.07 6.11
CA ASP A 105 -6.03 -30.26 5.72
C ASP A 105 -4.62 -29.93 5.17
N ARG A 106 -4.34 -28.67 4.82
CA ARG A 106 -3.03 -28.21 4.31
C ARG A 106 -2.47 -27.03 5.10
N GLU A 107 -2.81 -26.92 6.38
CA GLU A 107 -2.49 -25.75 7.19
C GLU A 107 -1.00 -25.39 7.19
N ALA A 108 -0.10 -26.37 7.26
CA ALA A 108 1.34 -26.12 7.24
C ALA A 108 1.82 -25.45 5.93
N PHE A 109 1.35 -25.93 4.79
CA PHE A 109 1.67 -25.37 3.48
C PHE A 109 1.09 -23.96 3.31
N GLU A 110 -0.14 -23.75 3.78
CA GLU A 110 -0.82 -22.45 3.71
C GLU A 110 -0.15 -21.40 4.59
N ARG A 111 0.31 -21.80 5.78
CA ARG A 111 1.11 -20.95 6.68
C ARG A 111 2.41 -20.49 6.03
N GLU A 112 3.15 -21.43 5.46
CA GLU A 112 4.42 -21.14 4.78
C GLU A 112 4.19 -20.22 3.57
N ALA A 113 3.18 -20.52 2.75
CA ALA A 113 2.82 -19.71 1.60
C ALA A 113 2.44 -18.27 2.02
N PHE A 114 1.54 -18.12 3.01
CA PHE A 114 1.14 -16.81 3.51
C PHE A 114 2.35 -16.02 4.01
N ALA A 115 3.18 -16.63 4.85
CA ALA A 115 4.32 -15.92 5.43
C ALA A 115 5.38 -15.52 4.40
N ARG A 116 5.59 -16.33 3.37
CA ARG A 116 6.49 -16.00 2.26
C ARG A 116 5.98 -14.79 1.48
N GLU A 117 4.71 -14.80 1.08
CA GLU A 117 4.13 -13.69 0.31
C GLU A 117 4.04 -12.40 1.14
N ALA A 118 3.66 -12.52 2.42
CA ALA A 118 3.61 -11.40 3.35
C ALA A 118 4.98 -10.75 3.57
N THR A 119 6.03 -11.55 3.82
CA THR A 119 7.38 -10.99 3.97
C THR A 119 7.90 -10.36 2.69
N GLY A 120 7.64 -10.98 1.53
CA GLY A 120 7.98 -10.36 0.24
C GLY A 120 7.25 -9.03 0.00
N TYR A 121 5.99 -8.92 0.40
CA TYR A 121 5.23 -7.67 0.32
C TYR A 121 5.78 -6.60 1.27
N ILE A 122 6.08 -6.95 2.52
CA ILE A 122 6.64 -6.02 3.51
C ILE A 122 7.97 -5.43 3.04
N GLU A 123 8.88 -6.28 2.58
CA GLU A 123 10.21 -5.85 2.11
C GLU A 123 10.08 -4.95 0.87
N LEU A 124 9.23 -5.34 -0.07
CA LEU A 124 8.94 -4.55 -1.26
C LEU A 124 8.40 -3.17 -0.90
N LEU A 125 7.31 -3.10 -0.12
CA LEU A 125 6.64 -1.84 0.17
C LEU A 125 7.49 -0.90 1.04
N ARG A 126 8.27 -1.41 1.99
CA ARG A 126 9.21 -0.57 2.76
C ARG A 126 10.25 0.09 1.85
N GLN A 127 10.81 -0.66 0.90
CA GLN A 127 11.79 -0.11 -0.06
C GLN A 127 11.13 0.83 -1.07
N HIS A 128 9.92 0.51 -1.50
CA HIS A 128 9.11 1.30 -2.42
C HIS A 128 8.82 2.69 -1.82
N ILE A 129 8.20 2.71 -0.63
CA ILE A 129 7.87 3.94 0.11
C ILE A 129 9.11 4.80 0.39
N GLU A 130 10.25 4.18 0.71
CA GLU A 130 11.50 4.91 0.90
C GLU A 130 11.94 5.65 -0.38
N LYS A 131 11.86 4.99 -1.54
CA LYS A 131 12.21 5.62 -2.82
C LYS A 131 11.23 6.73 -3.19
N GLU A 132 9.96 6.56 -2.90
CA GLU A 132 8.97 7.62 -3.15
C GLU A 132 9.24 8.82 -2.28
N ASN A 133 9.36 8.61 -0.96
CA ASN A 133 9.56 9.67 0.01
C ASN A 133 10.84 10.49 -0.20
N THR A 134 11.91 9.83 -0.66
CA THR A 134 13.26 10.43 -0.73
C THR A 134 13.72 10.78 -2.15
N ILE A 135 13.14 10.18 -3.18
CA ILE A 135 13.55 10.38 -4.57
C ILE A 135 12.39 10.91 -5.42
N LEU A 136 11.29 10.14 -5.51
CA LEU A 136 10.23 10.43 -6.49
C LEU A 136 9.43 11.67 -6.11
N PHE A 137 8.98 11.78 -4.87
CA PHE A 137 8.20 12.92 -4.40
C PHE A 137 9.00 14.23 -4.42
N PRO A 138 10.27 14.28 -3.95
CA PRO A 138 11.12 15.47 -4.16
C PRO A 138 11.35 15.83 -5.63
N MET A 139 11.38 14.83 -6.53
CA MET A 139 11.45 15.08 -7.97
C MET A 139 10.15 15.71 -8.47
N GLY A 140 8.98 15.20 -8.05
CA GLY A 140 7.66 15.76 -8.36
C GLY A 140 7.54 17.23 -7.93
N GLU A 141 7.88 17.54 -6.68
CA GLU A 141 7.92 18.91 -6.15
C GLU A 141 8.78 19.88 -6.97
N LYS A 142 9.86 19.37 -7.58
CA LYS A 142 10.78 20.20 -8.36
C LYS A 142 10.30 20.46 -9.78
N VAL A 143 9.61 19.50 -10.40
CA VAL A 143 9.24 19.56 -11.83
C VAL A 143 7.82 20.08 -12.06
N LEU A 144 6.93 19.94 -11.07
CA LEU A 144 5.54 20.38 -11.17
C LEU A 144 5.38 21.81 -10.66
N SER A 145 4.56 22.61 -11.36
CA SER A 145 4.25 23.97 -10.89
C SER A 145 3.30 23.94 -9.69
N PRO A 146 3.28 24.99 -8.86
CA PRO A 146 2.34 25.07 -7.74
C PRO A 146 0.87 24.87 -8.14
N GLU A 147 0.47 25.39 -9.30
CA GLU A 147 -0.89 25.24 -9.82
C GLU A 147 -1.22 23.78 -10.18
N ILE A 148 -0.24 23.04 -10.70
CA ILE A 148 -0.41 21.60 -10.98
C ILE A 148 -0.52 20.84 -9.66
N LEU A 149 0.33 21.13 -8.68
CA LEU A 149 0.34 20.46 -7.38
C LEU A 149 -0.98 20.67 -6.61
N GLU A 150 -1.56 21.89 -6.64
CA GLU A 150 -2.89 22.11 -6.04
C GLU A 150 -3.97 21.33 -6.80
N GLY A 151 -3.91 21.29 -8.14
CA GLY A 151 -4.82 20.49 -8.95
C GLY A 151 -4.72 18.98 -8.68
N LEU A 152 -3.53 18.47 -8.38
CA LEU A 152 -3.33 17.08 -7.96
C LEU A 152 -4.03 16.78 -6.64
N TYR A 153 -3.89 17.68 -5.65
CA TYR A 153 -4.54 17.52 -4.35
C TYR A 153 -6.07 17.42 -4.50
N THR A 154 -6.69 18.32 -5.28
CA THR A 154 -8.14 18.20 -5.59
C THR A 154 -8.47 16.90 -6.33
N GLY A 155 -7.62 16.47 -7.27
CA GLY A 155 -7.79 15.20 -7.97
C GLY A 155 -7.72 13.98 -7.04
N PHE A 156 -6.92 14.04 -5.98
CA PHE A 156 -6.83 12.98 -4.97
C PHE A 156 -8.13 12.89 -4.15
N GLU A 157 -8.68 14.03 -3.72
CA GLU A 157 -9.97 14.08 -3.01
C GLU A 157 -11.10 13.51 -3.89
N GLU A 158 -11.14 13.87 -5.17
CA GLU A 158 -12.11 13.31 -6.13
C GLU A 158 -11.92 11.81 -6.39
N HIS A 159 -10.67 11.34 -6.43
CA HIS A 159 -10.36 9.92 -6.57
C HIS A 159 -10.91 9.13 -5.39
N GLU A 160 -10.68 9.59 -4.17
CA GLU A 160 -11.20 8.92 -2.97
C GLU A 160 -12.72 8.84 -2.96
N GLU A 161 -13.40 9.98 -3.15
CA GLU A 161 -14.86 10.02 -3.16
C GLU A 161 -15.47 9.10 -4.22
N ARG A 162 -14.85 9.02 -5.41
CA ARG A 162 -15.39 8.25 -6.53
C ARG A 162 -15.02 6.76 -6.48
N VAL A 163 -13.78 6.44 -6.09
CA VAL A 163 -13.22 5.08 -6.18
C VAL A 163 -13.39 4.33 -4.86
N MET A 164 -13.17 5.00 -3.73
CA MET A 164 -13.29 4.42 -2.40
C MET A 164 -14.72 4.54 -1.88
N GLY A 165 -15.38 5.66 -2.20
CA GLY A 165 -16.70 6.01 -1.70
C GLY A 165 -16.63 6.85 -0.43
N HIS A 166 -17.64 7.69 -0.24
CA HIS A 166 -17.71 8.64 0.87
C HIS A 166 -17.55 7.96 2.23
N GLY A 167 -16.62 8.46 3.05
CA GLY A 167 -16.36 7.97 4.41
C GLY A 167 -15.52 6.69 4.51
N ARG A 168 -15.14 6.07 3.38
CA ARG A 168 -14.44 4.79 3.38
C ARG A 168 -13.01 4.91 3.90
N HIS A 169 -12.35 6.04 3.65
CA HIS A 169 -11.02 6.33 4.16
C HIS A 169 -11.00 6.29 5.70
N GLU A 170 -11.95 6.96 6.33
CA GLU A 170 -12.08 7.03 7.79
C GLU A 170 -12.40 5.65 8.39
N GLU A 171 -13.23 4.85 7.73
CA GLU A 171 -13.49 3.47 8.13
C GLU A 171 -12.22 2.60 8.12
N LEU A 172 -11.36 2.77 7.10
CA LEU A 172 -10.09 2.06 6.97
C LEU A 172 -9.10 2.48 8.08
N HIS A 173 -9.06 3.76 8.45
CA HIS A 173 -8.28 4.22 9.61
C HIS A 173 -8.82 3.67 10.94
N ALA A 174 -10.14 3.63 11.12
CA ALA A 174 -10.75 3.03 12.31
C ALA A 174 -10.42 1.54 12.42
N MET A 175 -10.38 0.83 11.29
CA MET A 175 -9.95 -0.56 11.23
C MET A 175 -8.50 -0.74 11.67
N LEU A 176 -7.56 0.13 11.24
CA LEU A 176 -6.18 0.09 11.72
C LEU A 176 -6.06 0.32 13.24
N ALA A 177 -6.84 1.24 13.80
CA ALA A 177 -6.87 1.47 15.24
C ALA A 177 -7.32 0.22 16.03
N GLU A 178 -8.24 -0.57 15.49
CA GLU A 178 -8.62 -1.86 16.09
C GLU A 178 -7.53 -2.94 15.95
N PHE A 179 -6.70 -2.89 14.90
CA PHE A 179 -5.52 -3.75 14.83
C PHE A 179 -4.43 -3.32 15.81
N GLU A 180 -4.22 -2.02 16.01
CA GLU A 180 -3.28 -1.49 17.00
C GLU A 180 -3.56 -2.07 18.39
N LYS A 181 -4.82 -1.99 18.83
CA LYS A 181 -5.29 -2.52 20.12
C LYS A 181 -5.17 -4.04 20.25
N ARG A 182 -5.04 -4.79 19.16
CA ARG A 182 -4.94 -6.26 19.20
C ARG A 182 -3.50 -6.76 19.13
N TYR A 183 -2.64 -6.03 18.43
CA TYR A 183 -1.30 -6.50 18.09
C TYR A 183 -0.18 -5.69 18.72
N LEU A 184 -0.42 -4.46 19.17
CA LEU A 184 0.61 -3.55 19.70
C LEU A 184 0.37 -3.09 21.15
N SER A 185 -0.77 -3.45 21.75
CA SER A 185 -1.07 -3.24 23.17
C SER A 185 -0.47 -4.29 24.09
#